data_AF-A0A950M980-F1
#
_entry.id   AF-A0A950M980-F1
#
_cell.length_a   1.000
_cell.length_b   1.000
_cell.length_c   1.000
_cell.angle_alpha   90.00
_cell.angle_beta   90.00
_cell.angle_gamma   90.00
#
_symmetry.space_group_name_H-M   'P 1'
#
loop_
_entity.id
_entity.type
_entity.pdbx_description
1 polymer ?
#
loop_
_entity_poly.entity_id
_entity_poly.type
_entity_poly.pdbx_seq_one_letter_code
_entity_poly.pdbx_strand_id
1 'polypeptide(L)'
;MQVDLPKSLPKPGHRFVLPPVHGSADAFVLAQAATELKAQKRMLAVVAANATDAQRLLNEIPWFGSQDKETALRCHLLPDWETLPYDAFSPHQDLVSERLATLYEVQNGQCDVLIVPAPTAVVRMAPPSFLAAYTFFFKQ
;
A
#
# COMPACT_ATOMS: atom_id res chain seq x y z
N MET A 1 10.11 25.14 3.50
CA MET A 1 9.08 24.73 4.47
C MET A 1 9.49 23.38 5.02
N GLN A 2 9.91 23.30 6.28
CA GLN A 2 10.43 22.07 6.87
C GLN A 2 9.24 21.31 7.48
N VAL A 3 8.72 20.30 6.78
CA VAL A 3 7.64 19.46 7.30
C VAL A 3 8.29 18.43 8.24
N ASP A 4 8.18 18.66 9.54
CA ASP A 4 8.68 17.74 10.57
C ASP A 4 7.67 16.59 10.77
N LEU A 5 7.63 15.68 9.79
CA LEU A 5 6.76 14.50 9.72
C LEU A 5 6.66 13.65 10.99
N PRO A 6 7.74 13.36 11.75
CA PRO A 6 7.65 12.53 12.95
C PRO A 6 6.77 13.14 14.05
N LYS A 7 6.60 14.47 14.10
CA LYS A 7 5.70 15.13 15.07
C LYS A 7 4.26 15.25 14.57
N SER A 8 4.02 15.05 13.27
CA SER A 8 2.75 15.36 12.63
C SER A 8 1.94 14.13 12.19
N LEU A 9 2.37 12.91 12.50
CA LEU A 9 1.52 11.74 12.29
C LEU A 9 0.22 11.91 13.11
N PRO A 10 -0.96 11.95 12.47
CA PRO A 10 -2.19 12.23 13.17
C PRO A 10 -2.51 11.12 14.17
N LYS A 11 -3.01 11.52 15.35
CA LYS A 11 -3.62 10.58 16.29
C LYS A 11 -4.85 9.94 15.66
N PRO A 12 -5.26 8.72 16.09
CA PRO A 12 -6.53 8.14 15.67
C PRO A 12 -7.69 9.15 15.78
N GLY A 13 -8.52 9.21 14.74
CA GLY A 13 -9.65 10.14 14.64
C GLY A 13 -9.31 11.59 14.26
N HIS A 14 -8.02 11.95 14.13
CA HIS A 14 -7.63 13.28 13.69
C HIS A 14 -7.27 13.29 12.21
N ARG A 15 -7.67 14.37 11.52
CA ARG A 15 -7.28 14.64 10.13
C ARG A 15 -6.11 15.61 10.12
N PHE A 16 -5.07 15.25 9.40
CA PHE A 16 -3.97 16.16 9.06
C PHE A 16 -3.95 16.35 7.55
N VAL A 17 -3.84 17.59 7.10
CA VAL A 17 -3.76 17.95 5.67
C VAL A 17 -2.40 18.57 5.46
N LEU A 18 -1.59 17.91 4.62
CA LEU A 18 -0.31 18.45 4.20
C LEU A 18 -0.52 19.71 3.34
N PRO A 19 0.38 20.70 3.42
CA PRO A 19 0.41 21.77 2.43
C PRO A 19 0.55 21.19 1.01
N PRO A 20 0.15 21.93 -0.02
CA PRO A 20 0.37 21.50 -1.40
C PRO A 20 1.87 21.27 -1.62
N VAL A 21 2.19 20.07 -2.10
CA VAL A 21 3.55 19.64 -2.47
C VAL A 21 3.66 19.55 -3.98
N HIS A 22 4.86 19.70 -4.52
CA HIS A 22 5.12 19.75 -5.96
C HIS A 22 6.03 18.60 -6.40
N GLY A 23 5.79 18.06 -7.60
CA GLY A 23 6.54 16.91 -8.11
C GLY A 23 6.43 15.71 -7.16
N SER A 24 7.52 14.95 -7.01
CA SER A 24 7.60 13.75 -6.17
C SER A 24 7.80 14.06 -4.67
N ALA A 25 7.52 15.28 -4.23
CA ALA A 25 7.63 15.66 -2.81
C ALA A 25 6.56 14.96 -1.95
N ASP A 26 5.41 14.58 -2.52
CA ASP A 26 4.43 13.70 -1.88
C ASP A 26 5.03 12.32 -1.58
N ALA A 27 5.71 11.70 -2.53
CA ALA A 27 6.37 10.41 -2.36
C ALA A 27 7.48 10.48 -1.29
N PHE A 28 8.27 11.55 -1.26
CA PHE A 28 9.26 11.77 -0.19
C PHE A 28 8.60 11.85 1.19
N VAL A 29 7.52 12.63 1.31
CA VAL A 29 6.77 12.80 2.56
C VAL A 29 6.19 11.45 3.02
N LEU A 30 5.62 10.67 2.09
CA LEU A 30 5.08 9.34 2.37
C LEU A 30 6.18 8.35 2.77
N ALA A 31 7.35 8.38 2.13
CA ALA A 31 8.48 7.50 2.45
C ALA A 31 9.04 7.78 3.85
N GLN A 32 9.12 9.05 4.26
CA GLN A 32 9.53 9.41 5.63
C GLN A 32 8.50 8.95 6.67
N ALA A 33 7.21 9.16 6.40
CA ALA A 33 6.14 8.65 7.26
C ALA A 33 6.16 7.13 7.37
N ALA A 34 6.40 6.42 6.27
CA ALA A 34 6.50 4.96 6.22
C ALA A 34 7.70 4.45 7.02
N THR A 35 8.86 5.10 6.91
CA THR A 35 10.07 4.73 7.66
C THR A 35 9.83 4.83 9.17
N GLU A 36 9.20 5.91 9.62
CA GLU A 36 8.85 6.10 11.03
C GLU A 36 7.82 5.08 11.52
N LEU A 37 6.78 4.81 10.73
CA LEU A 37 5.78 3.79 11.05
C LEU A 37 6.40 2.39 11.10
N LYS A 38 7.32 2.07 10.19
CA LYS A 38 8.07 0.81 10.16
C LYS A 38 8.88 0.62 11.45
N ALA A 39 9.56 1.67 11.94
CA ALA A 39 10.26 1.63 13.24
C ALA A 39 9.32 1.30 14.41
N GLN A 40 8.05 1.71 14.31
CA GLN A 40 6.98 1.42 15.28
C GLN A 40 6.25 0.09 14.99
N LYS A 41 6.70 -0.72 14.02
CA LYS A 41 6.02 -1.95 13.54
C LYS A 41 4.59 -1.71 13.04
N ARG A 42 4.36 -0.59 12.37
CA ARG A 42 3.07 -0.19 11.78
C ARG A 42 3.20 -0.04 10.27
N MET A 43 2.16 -0.42 9.54
CA MET A 43 2.06 -0.27 8.09
C MET A 43 1.39 1.07 7.74
N LEU A 44 1.87 1.71 6.67
CA LEU A 44 1.20 2.86 6.05
C LEU A 44 0.27 2.38 4.92
N ALA A 45 -0.99 2.78 4.95
CA ALA A 45 -1.92 2.58 3.83
C ALA A 45 -2.13 3.90 3.09
N VAL A 46 -1.86 3.91 1.78
CA VAL A 46 -1.98 5.09 0.91
C VAL A 46 -3.12 4.84 -0.08
N VAL A 47 -4.15 5.68 -0.01
CA VAL A 47 -5.24 5.66 -0.99
C VAL A 47 -4.97 6.73 -2.04
N ALA A 48 -4.64 6.30 -3.25
CA ALA A 48 -4.40 7.19 -4.38
C ALA A 48 -5.72 7.50 -5.10
N ALA A 49 -5.84 8.68 -5.73
CA ALA A 49 -7.07 9.06 -6.42
C ALA A 49 -7.37 8.17 -7.64
N ASN A 50 -6.33 7.71 -8.34
CA ASN A 50 -6.42 6.87 -9.54
C ASN A 50 -5.24 5.89 -9.61
N ALA A 51 -5.31 4.95 -10.56
CA ALA A 51 -4.29 3.92 -10.75
C ALA A 51 -2.92 4.49 -11.21
N THR A 52 -2.92 5.56 -12.01
CA THR A 52 -1.68 6.20 -12.48
C THR A 52 -0.89 6.81 -11.32
N ASP A 53 -1.55 7.52 -10.42
CA ASP A 53 -0.96 8.06 -9.19
C ASP A 53 -0.45 6.94 -8.28
N ALA A 54 -1.21 5.85 -8.15
CA ALA A 54 -0.80 4.69 -7.38
C ALA A 54 0.49 4.06 -7.91
N GLN A 55 0.58 3.86 -9.23
CA GLN A 55 1.77 3.31 -9.87
C GLN A 55 2.98 4.25 -9.77
N ARG A 56 2.77 5.57 -9.92
CA ARG A 56 3.81 6.57 -9.69
C ARG A 56 4.37 6.43 -8.28
N LEU A 57 3.50 6.45 -7.27
CA LEU A 57 3.90 6.33 -5.87
C LEU A 57 4.62 5.01 -5.56
N LEU A 58 4.20 3.90 -6.18
CA LEU A 58 4.87 2.61 -6.03
C LEU A 58 6.33 2.67 -6.49
N ASN A 59 6.61 3.42 -7.56
CA ASN A 59 7.96 3.57 -8.10
C ASN A 59 8.77 4.62 -7.33
N GLU A 60 8.14 5.70 -6.87
CA GLU A 60 8.83 6.84 -6.25
C GLU A 60 9.14 6.62 -4.76
N ILE A 61 8.22 6.04 -3.98
CA ILE A 61 8.39 5.88 -2.52
C ILE A 61 9.65 5.09 -2.16
N PRO A 62 9.95 3.94 -2.80
CA PRO A 62 11.17 3.18 -2.52
C PRO A 62 12.45 3.96 -2.79
N TRP A 63 12.44 4.90 -3.74
CA TRP A 63 13.60 5.72 -4.09
C TRP A 63 14.04 6.63 -2.94
N PHE A 64 13.07 7.16 -2.17
CA PHE A 64 13.32 7.99 -0.99
C PHE A 64 13.56 7.18 0.29
N GLY A 65 13.36 5.86 0.23
CA GLY A 65 13.67 4.95 1.32
C GLY A 65 15.17 4.74 1.49
N SER A 66 15.55 4.05 2.58
CA SER A 66 16.94 3.64 2.77
C SER A 66 17.35 2.59 1.74
N GLN A 67 18.59 2.68 1.27
CA GLN A 67 19.18 1.73 0.32
C GLN A 67 19.63 0.41 0.99
N ASP A 68 19.69 0.37 2.32
CA ASP A 68 20.04 -0.86 3.03
C ASP A 68 18.87 -1.85 2.98
N LYS A 69 19.15 -3.11 2.62
CA LYS A 69 18.13 -4.16 2.46
C LYS A 69 17.22 -4.35 3.68
N GLU A 70 17.74 -4.15 4.88
CA GLU A 70 16.98 -4.32 6.13
C GLU A 70 16.01 -3.14 6.39
N THR A 71 16.40 -1.94 5.98
CA THR A 71 15.63 -0.72 6.22
C THR A 71 14.78 -0.31 5.01
N ALA A 72 15.03 -0.87 3.82
CA ALA A 72 14.24 -0.65 2.61
C ALA A 72 12.73 -0.88 2.83
N LEU A 73 11.91 0.02 2.29
CA LEU A 73 10.46 -0.03 2.42
C LEU A 73 9.87 -1.08 1.48
N ARG A 74 9.20 -2.09 2.02
CA ARG A 74 8.44 -3.08 1.24
C ARG A 74 7.11 -2.46 0.81
N CYS A 75 7.10 -1.88 -0.38
CA CYS A 75 5.94 -1.23 -0.95
C CYS A 75 5.18 -2.22 -1.85
N HIS A 76 3.86 -2.33 -1.65
CA HIS A 76 2.99 -3.18 -2.46
C HIS A 76 1.83 -2.35 -2.99
N LEU A 77 1.43 -2.63 -4.22
CA LEU A 77 0.21 -2.09 -4.84
C LEU A 77 -0.87 -3.18 -4.75
N LEU A 78 -2.06 -2.84 -4.27
CA LEU A 78 -3.21 -3.74 -4.39
C LEU A 78 -3.82 -3.54 -5.78
N PRO A 79 -3.67 -4.51 -6.71
CA PRO A 79 -4.06 -4.28 -8.09
C PRO A 79 -5.58 -4.26 -8.23
N ASP A 80 -6.08 -3.43 -9.13
CA ASP A 80 -7.51 -3.36 -9.42
C ASP A 80 -7.96 -4.60 -10.18
N TRP A 81 -9.28 -4.84 -10.23
CA TRP A 81 -9.80 -5.95 -11.04
C TRP A 81 -9.68 -5.70 -12.55
N GLU A 82 -9.46 -4.45 -12.96
CA GLU A 82 -9.46 -4.00 -14.36
C GLU A 82 -10.74 -4.38 -15.11
N THR A 83 -11.83 -4.60 -14.36
CA THR A 83 -13.18 -4.82 -14.88
C THR A 83 -14.11 -3.76 -14.32
N LEU A 84 -15.14 -3.44 -15.08
CA LEU A 84 -16.16 -2.49 -14.62
C LEU A 84 -17.05 -3.16 -13.54
N PRO A 85 -17.69 -2.37 -12.67
CA PRO A 85 -18.75 -2.90 -11.82
C PRO A 85 -19.85 -3.55 -12.68
N TYR A 86 -20.15 -4.82 -12.39
CA TYR A 86 -21.11 -5.65 -13.14
C TYR A 86 -20.71 -5.96 -14.60
N ASP A 87 -19.40 -6.04 -14.87
CA ASP A 87 -18.89 -6.53 -16.15
C ASP A 87 -19.26 -8.00 -16.40
N ALA A 88 -19.38 -8.38 -17.68
CA ALA A 88 -19.66 -9.74 -18.11
C ALA A 88 -18.41 -10.64 -18.08
N PHE A 89 -17.22 -10.02 -18.01
CA PHE A 89 -15.94 -10.70 -17.95
C PHE A 89 -15.45 -10.88 -16.52
N SER A 90 -14.90 -12.06 -16.24
CA SER A 90 -14.14 -12.28 -15.01
C SER A 90 -12.79 -11.55 -15.08
N PRO A 91 -12.25 -11.09 -13.95
CA PRO A 91 -10.90 -10.53 -13.90
C PRO A 91 -9.85 -11.54 -14.38
N HIS A 92 -8.73 -11.03 -14.89
CA HIS A 92 -7.62 -11.88 -15.32
C HIS A 92 -7.05 -12.67 -14.14
N GLN A 93 -6.63 -13.91 -14.38
CA GLN A 93 -6.14 -14.82 -13.32
C GLN A 93 -4.88 -14.29 -12.65
N ASP A 94 -4.05 -13.56 -13.40
CA ASP A 94 -2.85 -12.91 -12.86
C ASP A 94 -3.20 -11.85 -11.80
N LEU A 95 -4.23 -11.02 -12.06
CA LEU A 95 -4.71 -10.02 -11.10
C LEU A 95 -5.28 -10.69 -9.84
N VAL A 96 -6.03 -11.79 -10.01
CA VAL A 96 -6.50 -12.57 -8.85
C VAL A 96 -5.32 -13.05 -8.02
N SER A 97 -4.29 -13.61 -8.67
CA SER A 97 -3.11 -14.16 -8.02
C SER A 97 -2.29 -13.09 -7.29
N GLU A 98 -2.07 -11.95 -7.94
CA GLU A 98 -1.32 -10.82 -7.39
C GLU A 98 -2.05 -10.17 -6.20
N ARG A 99 -3.39 -10.05 -6.26
CA ARG A 99 -4.19 -9.60 -5.10
C ARG A 99 -4.05 -10.53 -3.91
N LEU A 100 -4.15 -11.85 -4.15
CA LEU A 100 -4.01 -12.85 -3.08
C LEU A 100 -2.61 -12.80 -2.46
N ALA A 101 -1.57 -12.71 -3.30
CA ALA A 101 -0.19 -12.55 -2.84
C ALA A 101 -0.02 -11.28 -2.00
N THR A 102 -0.52 -10.14 -2.48
CA THR A 102 -0.44 -8.86 -1.75
C THR A 102 -1.14 -8.92 -0.39
N LEU A 103 -2.35 -9.48 -0.34
CA LEU A 103 -3.10 -9.63 0.91
C LEU A 103 -2.42 -10.59 1.89
N TYR A 104 -1.78 -11.64 1.38
CA TYR A 104 -0.99 -12.57 2.18
C TYR A 104 0.27 -11.89 2.77
N GLU A 105 1.01 -11.11 1.98
CA GLU A 105 2.15 -10.32 2.46
C GLU A 105 1.73 -9.31 3.54
N VAL A 106 0.58 -8.63 3.35
CA VAL A 106 -0.01 -7.74 4.35
C VAL A 106 -0.35 -8.50 5.64
N GLN A 107 -0.97 -9.68 5.54
CA GLN A 107 -1.33 -10.49 6.70
C GLN A 107 -0.10 -10.95 7.50
N ASN A 108 1.03 -11.20 6.83
CA ASN A 108 2.28 -11.66 7.45
C ASN A 108 3.22 -10.52 7.89
N GLY A 109 2.77 -9.26 7.83
CA GLY A 109 3.60 -8.10 8.19
C GLY A 109 4.79 -7.90 7.26
N GLN A 110 4.68 -8.36 6.01
CA GLN A 110 5.68 -8.22 4.96
C GLN A 110 5.45 -7.01 4.03
N CYS A 111 4.50 -6.15 4.40
CA CYS A 111 4.19 -4.92 3.71
C CYS A 111 4.38 -3.72 4.67
N ASP A 112 5.22 -2.77 4.28
CA ASP A 112 5.46 -1.53 5.03
C ASP A 112 4.57 -0.39 4.49
N VAL A 113 4.34 -0.38 3.18
CA VAL A 113 3.47 0.58 2.49
C VAL A 113 2.52 -0.15 1.56
N LEU A 114 1.22 -0.08 1.83
CA LEU A 114 0.17 -0.60 0.94
C LEU A 114 -0.43 0.57 0.17
N ILE A 115 -0.29 0.55 -1.15
CA ILE A 115 -0.87 1.54 -2.05
C ILE A 115 -2.14 0.94 -2.67
N VAL A 116 -3.24 1.67 -2.64
CA VAL A 116 -4.53 1.23 -3.19
C VAL A 116 -5.17 2.38 -3.96
N PRO A 117 -5.57 2.17 -5.23
CA PRO A 117 -6.42 3.13 -5.91
C PRO A 117 -7.78 3.27 -5.21
N ALA A 118 -8.31 4.49 -5.13
CA ALA A 118 -9.64 4.77 -4.56
C ALA A 118 -10.77 3.85 -5.08
N PRO A 119 -10.91 3.57 -6.40
CA PRO A 119 -11.94 2.65 -6.88
C PRO A 119 -11.77 1.22 -6.32
N THR A 120 -10.53 0.76 -6.15
CA THR A 120 -10.24 -0.56 -5.59
C THR A 120 -10.49 -0.61 -4.08
N ALA A 121 -10.24 0.49 -3.36
CA ALA A 121 -10.37 0.56 -1.91
C ALA A 121 -11.82 0.41 -1.41
N VAL A 122 -12.80 0.77 -2.23
CA VAL A 122 -14.24 0.67 -1.89
C VAL A 122 -14.83 -0.73 -2.17
N VAL A 123 -14.09 -1.60 -2.86
CA VAL A 123 -14.53 -2.96 -3.17
C VAL A 123 -14.44 -3.83 -1.91
N ARG A 124 -15.51 -4.59 -1.63
CA ARG A 124 -15.50 -5.56 -0.53
C ARG A 124 -14.50 -6.68 -0.83
N MET A 125 -13.69 -7.02 0.17
CA MET A 125 -12.70 -8.08 0.10
C MET A 125 -13.13 -9.30 0.90
N ALA A 126 -12.60 -10.46 0.55
CA ALA A 126 -12.78 -11.68 1.34
C ALA A 126 -12.21 -11.48 2.76
N PRO A 127 -12.82 -12.10 3.78
CA PRO A 127 -12.31 -11.99 5.15
C PRO A 127 -10.93 -12.66 5.26
N PRO A 128 -10.04 -12.20 6.17
CA PRO A 128 -8.74 -12.83 6.38
C PRO A 128 -8.79 -14.32 6.72
N SER A 129 -9.89 -14.79 7.32
CA SER A 129 -10.12 -16.21 7.62
C SER A 129 -10.24 -17.07 6.36
N PHE A 130 -10.76 -16.52 5.26
CA PHE A 130 -10.83 -17.21 3.98
C PHE A 130 -9.41 -17.47 3.45
N LEU A 131 -8.56 -16.44 3.38
CA LEU A 131 -7.18 -16.59 2.93
C LEU A 131 -6.40 -17.61 3.76
N ALA A 132 -6.53 -17.54 5.09
CA ALA A 132 -5.85 -18.46 5.99
C ALA A 132 -6.30 -19.93 5.82
N ALA A 133 -7.58 -20.18 5.53
CA ALA A 133 -8.12 -21.53 5.38
C ALA A 133 -7.72 -22.20 4.06
N TYR A 134 -7.40 -21.41 3.03
CA TYR A 134 -7.11 -21.89 1.68
C TYR A 134 -5.65 -21.65 1.22
N THR A 135 -4.74 -21.39 2.17
CA THR A 135 -3.29 -21.33 1.91
C THR A 135 -2.62 -22.65 2.31
N PHE A 136 -1.89 -23.27 1.38
CA PHE A 136 -1.19 -24.54 1.61
C PHE A 136 0.33 -24.34 1.58
N PHE A 137 1.02 -24.80 2.62
CA PHE A 137 2.49 -24.84 2.65
C PHE A 137 2.96 -26.25 2.32
N PHE A 138 3.64 -26.40 1.19
CA PHE A 138 4.28 -27.65 0.85
C PHE A 138 5.70 -27.66 1.45
N LYS A 139 5.99 -28.60 2.34
CA LYS A 139 7.35 -28.89 2.79
C LYS A 139 7.80 -30.16 2.09
N GLN A 140 8.86 -30.04 1.30
CA GLN A 140 9.53 -31.17 0.65
C GLN A 140 10.54 -31.80 1.62
#